data_AF-A0A7V0Z0P7-F1
#
_entry.id   AF-A0A7V0Z0P7-F1
#
_cell.length_a   1.000
_cell.length_b   1.000
_cell.length_c   1.000
_cell.angle_alpha   90.00
_cell.angle_beta   90.00
_cell.angle_gamma   90.00
#
_symmetry.space_group_name_H-M   'P 1'
#
loop_
_entity.id
_entity.type
_entity.pdbx_description
1 polymer ?
#
loop_
_entity_poly.entity_id
_entity_poly.type
_entity_poly.pdbx_seq_one_letter_code
_entity_poly.pdbx_strand_id
1 'polypeptide(L)'
;MQGQSLEDRKKSEDSSSHWEDPHRGPISQRLIASGGKEEKLKPLPEIPYPPYRVISASISKTAFVEFETNRYSVPSTYSEIRCEILAYPDPLEILIKGKRVASHQRSFGRRQKMEEPAHRERLLDVDCLV
;
A
#
# COMPACT_ATOMS: atom_id res chain seq x y z
N MET A 1 -74.84 -10.97 26.64
CA MET A 1 -73.76 -11.70 27.33
C MET A 1 -73.63 -13.05 26.68
N GLN A 2 -72.44 -13.36 26.16
CA GLN A 2 -71.98 -14.67 25.65
C GLN A 2 -72.63 -15.12 24.32
N GLY A 3 -71.92 -15.66 23.35
CA GLY A 3 -70.53 -16.07 23.26
C GLY A 3 -70.33 -16.66 21.85
N GLN A 4 -69.18 -16.36 21.27
CA GLN A 4 -68.74 -16.75 19.93
C GLN A 4 -68.46 -18.26 19.87
N SER A 5 -68.67 -18.90 18.71
CA SER A 5 -67.68 -19.83 18.14
C SER A 5 -68.11 -20.42 16.81
N LEU A 6 -67.21 -20.24 15.82
CA LEU A 6 -66.74 -21.24 14.86
C LEU A 6 -67.79 -21.68 13.81
N GLU A 7 -67.48 -21.71 12.52
CA GLU A 7 -66.40 -22.52 11.98
C GLU A 7 -65.74 -21.88 10.77
N ASP A 8 -64.44 -21.67 10.92
CA ASP A 8 -63.47 -21.65 9.83
C ASP A 8 -63.60 -22.89 8.94
N ARG A 9 -63.70 -22.71 7.61
CA ARG A 9 -63.06 -23.65 6.67
C ARG A 9 -62.99 -23.15 5.22
N LYS A 10 -61.79 -23.37 4.67
CA LYS A 10 -61.29 -23.25 3.28
C LYS A 10 -60.74 -21.86 2.93
N LYS A 11 -59.42 -21.64 3.05
CA LYS A 11 -58.30 -22.17 2.23
C LYS A 11 -58.39 -21.72 0.77
N SER A 12 -57.53 -20.77 0.40
CA SER A 12 -56.58 -20.83 -0.72
C SER A 12 -56.00 -19.43 -0.91
N GLU A 13 -54.73 -19.21 -0.62
CA GLU A 13 -53.67 -19.37 -1.63
C GLU A 13 -54.04 -18.65 -2.92
N ASP A 14 -53.72 -17.36 -3.01
CA ASP A 14 -52.88 -16.92 -4.13
C ASP A 14 -52.08 -15.69 -3.70
N SER A 15 -50.95 -16.01 -3.06
CA SER A 15 -49.82 -15.12 -2.94
C SER A 15 -49.24 -14.88 -4.33
N SER A 16 -49.77 -13.89 -5.03
CA SER A 16 -49.03 -13.27 -6.11
C SER A 16 -49.60 -11.89 -6.38
N SER A 17 -49.32 -10.96 -5.48
CA SER A 17 -49.24 -9.55 -5.85
C SER A 17 -48.04 -9.38 -6.79
N HIS A 18 -48.22 -9.85 -8.02
CA HIS A 18 -47.45 -9.50 -9.21
C HIS A 18 -47.61 -8.00 -9.40
N TRP A 19 -46.77 -7.22 -8.72
CA TRP A 19 -46.62 -5.81 -9.00
C TRP A 19 -45.95 -5.72 -10.37
N GLU A 20 -46.72 -5.50 -11.42
CA GLU A 20 -46.13 -5.06 -12.68
C GLU A 20 -45.58 -3.66 -12.47
N ASP A 21 -44.26 -3.55 -12.52
CA ASP A 21 -43.53 -2.30 -12.36
C ASP A 21 -43.88 -1.38 -13.55
N PRO A 22 -44.66 -0.29 -13.37
CA PRO A 22 -45.19 0.52 -14.48
C PRO A 22 -44.11 1.22 -15.30
N HIS A 23 -42.86 1.16 -14.84
CA HIS A 23 -41.72 1.85 -15.41
C HIS A 23 -40.81 0.97 -16.26
N ARG A 24 -41.12 -0.32 -16.45
CA ARG A 24 -40.34 -1.20 -17.32
C ARG A 24 -40.72 -1.03 -18.79
N GLY A 25 -40.46 0.16 -19.33
CA GLY A 25 -40.40 0.37 -20.78
C GLY A 25 -39.17 -0.33 -21.39
N PRO A 26 -39.17 -0.63 -22.70
CA PRO A 26 -38.01 -1.20 -23.36
C PRO A 26 -36.82 -0.25 -23.20
N ILE A 27 -35.67 -0.78 -22.77
CA ILE A 27 -34.41 -0.04 -22.76
C ILE A 27 -34.08 0.24 -24.22
N SER A 28 -34.47 1.42 -24.71
CA SER A 28 -34.06 1.89 -26.03
C SER A 28 -32.55 1.94 -26.06
N GLN A 29 -31.94 1.08 -26.89
CA GLN A 29 -30.50 1.09 -27.15
C GLN A 29 -30.16 2.40 -27.86
N ARG A 30 -29.90 3.44 -27.08
CA ARG A 30 -29.35 4.68 -27.58
C ARG A 30 -27.92 4.39 -27.98
N LEU A 31 -27.66 4.34 -29.29
CA LEU A 31 -26.32 4.29 -29.86
C LEU A 31 -25.48 5.42 -29.24
N ILE A 32 -24.49 5.05 -28.42
CA ILE A 32 -23.52 5.99 -27.87
C ILE A 32 -22.63 6.37 -29.05
N ALA A 33 -22.85 7.57 -29.60
CA ALA A 33 -21.95 8.13 -30.60
C ALA A 33 -20.55 8.28 -29.98
N SER A 34 -19.59 7.55 -30.52
CA SER A 34 -18.17 7.56 -30.13
C SER A 34 -17.47 8.83 -30.62
N GLY A 35 -17.96 9.99 -30.17
CA GLY A 35 -17.31 11.28 -30.36
C GLY A 35 -16.19 11.50 -29.34
N GLY A 36 -15.12 10.72 -29.42
CA GLY A 36 -13.93 10.94 -28.61
C GLY A 36 -13.24 12.22 -29.06
N LYS A 37 -13.45 13.33 -28.33
CA LYS A 37 -12.63 14.53 -28.49
C LYS A 37 -11.23 14.16 -28.01
N GLU A 38 -10.22 14.30 -28.87
CA GLU A 38 -8.81 14.18 -28.46
C GLU A 38 -8.50 15.34 -27.50
N GLU A 39 -8.63 15.07 -26.20
CA GLU A 39 -8.23 16.02 -25.17
C GLU A 39 -6.71 16.18 -25.19
N LYS A 40 -6.24 17.37 -25.57
CA LYS A 40 -4.81 17.69 -25.57
C LYS A 40 -4.30 17.71 -24.13
N LEU A 41 -3.42 16.75 -23.80
CA LEU A 41 -2.78 16.64 -22.49
C LEU A 41 -1.93 17.90 -22.21
N LYS A 42 -1.87 18.28 -20.93
CA LYS A 42 -0.94 19.34 -20.49
C LYS A 42 0.50 18.88 -20.70
N PRO A 43 1.42 19.78 -21.08
CA PRO A 43 2.83 19.44 -21.21
C PRO A 43 3.39 18.99 -19.86
N LEU A 44 4.39 18.11 -19.89
CA LEU A 44 5.10 17.68 -18.70
C LEU A 44 5.79 18.89 -18.04
N PRO A 45 5.77 19.02 -16.70
CA PRO A 45 6.58 20.02 -16.02
C PRO A 45 8.05 19.91 -16.43
N GLU A 46 8.72 21.04 -16.64
CA GLU A 46 10.15 21.07 -17.00
C GLU A 46 11.04 20.52 -15.87
N ILE A 47 10.59 20.64 -14.62
CA ILE A 47 11.31 20.18 -13.43
C ILE A 47 10.85 18.74 -13.12
N PRO A 48 11.75 17.75 -13.18
CA PRO A 48 11.43 16.38 -12.81
C PRO A 48 11.06 16.29 -11.33
N TYR A 49 9.96 15.61 -11.02
CA TYR A 49 9.60 15.35 -9.63
C TYR A 49 10.48 14.21 -9.09
N PRO A 50 11.21 14.40 -7.97
CA PRO A 50 11.96 13.32 -7.36
C PRO A 50 10.99 12.23 -6.87
N PRO A 51 11.06 11.00 -7.40
CA PRO A 51 10.11 9.94 -7.06
C PRO A 51 10.48 9.28 -5.72
N TYR A 52 10.82 10.06 -4.70
CA TYR A 52 11.20 9.55 -3.39
C TYR A 52 10.72 10.45 -2.27
N ARG A 53 10.55 9.84 -1.09
CA ARG A 53 10.26 10.56 0.15
C ARG A 53 11.50 10.52 1.03
N VAL A 54 11.79 11.64 1.71
CA VAL A 54 12.86 11.71 2.69
C VAL A 54 12.27 11.47 4.08
N ILE A 55 12.78 10.49 4.81
CA ILE A 55 12.39 10.20 6.20
C ILE A 55 13.63 10.30 7.08
N SER A 56 13.55 11.09 8.15
CA SER A 56 14.61 11.13 9.17
C SER A 56 14.45 9.96 10.14
N ALA A 57 15.53 9.22 10.35
CA ALA A 57 15.56 8.03 11.20
C ALA A 57 16.87 7.98 12.02
N SER A 58 16.98 6.98 12.89
CA SER A 58 18.20 6.68 13.64
C SER A 58 18.57 5.22 13.46
N ILE A 59 19.86 4.96 13.31
CA ILE A 59 20.41 3.61 13.23
C ILE A 59 20.49 3.05 14.65
N SER A 60 19.91 1.88 14.87
CA SER A 60 19.99 1.17 16.15
C SER A 60 21.43 0.73 16.47
N LYS A 61 21.69 0.39 17.73
CA LYS A 61 22.97 -0.17 18.18
C LYS A 61 23.39 -1.44 17.40
N THR A 62 22.41 -2.19 16.90
CA THR A 62 22.64 -3.38 16.08
C THR A 62 22.83 -3.09 14.59
N ALA A 63 23.03 -1.82 14.20
CA ALA A 63 23.19 -1.38 12.82
C ALA A 63 21.97 -1.69 11.91
N PHE A 64 20.76 -1.47 12.45
CA PHE A 64 19.50 -1.55 11.68
C PHE A 64 18.75 -0.21 11.71
N VAL A 65 18.10 0.10 10.60
CA VAL A 65 17.14 1.21 10.45
C VAL A 65 15.75 0.64 10.26
N GLU A 66 14.76 1.26 10.89
CA GLU A 66 13.35 0.90 10.75
C GLU A 66 12.63 1.79 9.74
N PHE A 67 11.91 1.16 8.81
CA PHE A 67 11.06 1.83 7.83
C PHE A 67 9.82 0.98 7.55
N GLU A 68 8.63 1.59 7.68
CA GLU A 68 7.33 0.93 7.44
C GLU A 68 7.18 -0.44 8.11
N THR A 69 7.65 -0.59 9.36
CA THR A 69 7.69 -1.84 10.16
C THR A 69 8.78 -2.84 9.79
N ASN A 70 9.55 -2.59 8.72
CA ASN A 70 10.65 -3.45 8.30
C ASN A 70 11.99 -2.91 8.82
N ARG A 71 12.96 -3.82 8.98
CA ARG A 71 14.31 -3.50 9.46
C ARG A 71 15.32 -3.73 8.35
N TYR A 72 16.08 -2.71 8.02
CA TYR A 72 17.13 -2.75 7.00
C TYR A 72 18.50 -2.62 7.66
N SER A 73 19.41 -3.51 7.32
CA SER A 73 20.78 -3.49 7.81
C SER A 73 21.56 -2.29 7.24
N VAL A 74 22.51 -1.79 8.00
CA VAL A 74 23.46 -0.74 7.63
C VAL A 74 24.84 -1.21 8.04
N PRO A 75 25.94 -0.80 7.37
CA PRO A 75 27.27 -1.13 7.83
C PRO A 75 27.46 -0.76 9.31
N SER A 76 28.06 -1.67 10.08
CA SER A 76 28.25 -1.53 11.54
C SER A 76 28.97 -0.25 11.94
N THR A 77 29.82 0.31 11.05
CA THR A 77 30.53 1.58 11.24
C THR A 77 29.62 2.79 11.48
N TYR A 78 28.31 2.66 11.21
CA TYR A 78 27.34 3.74 11.33
C TYR A 78 26.28 3.50 12.42
N SER A 79 26.49 2.55 13.34
CA SER A 79 25.59 2.31 14.47
C SER A 79 25.37 3.58 15.31
N GLU A 80 24.15 3.78 15.81
CA GLU A 80 23.80 4.88 16.73
C GLU A 80 23.91 6.29 16.11
N ILE A 81 23.91 6.40 14.77
CA ILE A 81 23.94 7.67 14.05
C ILE A 81 22.55 8.01 13.47
N ARG A 82 22.23 9.32 13.38
CA ARG A 82 21.06 9.82 12.66
C ARG A 82 21.25 9.70 11.15
N CYS A 83 20.23 9.21 10.46
CA CYS A 83 20.27 8.99 9.02
C CYS A 83 19.01 9.53 8.35
N GLU A 84 19.07 9.63 7.03
CA GLU A 84 17.95 9.93 6.16
C GLU A 84 17.68 8.71 5.30
N ILE A 85 16.41 8.38 5.11
CA ILE A 85 15.95 7.32 4.23
C ILE A 85 15.35 7.98 3.01
N LEU A 86 15.88 7.70 1.83
CA LEU A 86 15.23 8.00 0.57
C LEU A 86 14.41 6.77 0.18
N ALA A 87 13.10 6.85 0.41
CA ALA A 87 12.16 5.80 0.06
C ALA A 87 11.68 6.00 -1.38
N TYR A 88 12.32 5.31 -2.33
CA TYR A 88 11.82 5.21 -3.71
C TYR A 88 10.73 4.11 -3.79
N PRO A 89 10.01 4.02 -4.92
CA PRO A 89 9.11 2.91 -5.21
C PRO A 89 9.82 1.55 -5.15
N ASP A 90 11.00 1.45 -5.77
CA ASP A 90 11.72 0.18 -5.92
C ASP A 90 12.84 0.02 -4.87
N PRO A 91 13.90 0.87 -4.85
CA PRO A 91 14.90 0.80 -3.80
C PRO A 91 14.59 1.68 -2.59
N LEU A 92 15.24 1.37 -1.48
CA LEU A 92 15.35 2.21 -0.31
C LEU A 92 16.83 2.54 -0.12
N GLU A 93 17.17 3.83 -0.10
CA GLU A 93 18.54 4.27 0.15
C GLU A 93 18.65 4.90 1.53
N ILE A 94 19.77 4.63 2.21
CA ILE A 94 20.07 5.16 3.53
C ILE A 94 21.25 6.10 3.38
N LEU A 95 21.07 7.34 3.82
CA LEU A 95 22.04 8.42 3.73
C LEU A 95 22.45 8.89 5.12
N ILE A 96 23.72 9.25 5.26
CA ILE A 96 24.26 9.89 6.46
C ILE A 96 25.02 11.13 5.99
N LYS A 97 24.60 12.31 6.46
CA LYS A 97 25.18 13.60 6.05
C LYS A 97 25.24 13.76 4.52
N GLY A 98 24.17 13.35 3.82
CA GLY A 98 24.08 13.40 2.36
C GLY A 98 24.85 12.31 1.59
N LYS A 99 25.61 11.44 2.27
CA LYS A 99 26.32 10.32 1.63
C LYS A 99 25.50 9.03 1.75
N ARG A 100 25.23 8.36 0.62
CA ARG A 100 24.61 7.03 0.60
C ARG A 100 25.53 6.00 1.25
N VAL A 101 25.04 5.31 2.28
CA VAL A 101 25.77 4.29 3.04
C VAL A 101 25.23 2.88 2.84
N ALA A 102 23.97 2.74 2.44
CA ALA A 102 23.34 1.47 2.11
C ALA A 102 22.22 1.67 1.08
N SER A 103 21.93 0.62 0.32
CA SER A 103 20.80 0.55 -0.61
C SER A 103 20.19 -0.84 -0.51
N HIS A 104 18.86 -0.91 -0.44
CA HIS A 104 18.11 -2.15 -0.29
C HIS A 104 16.94 -2.19 -1.26
N GLN A 105 16.52 -3.38 -1.68
CA GLN A 105 15.22 -3.53 -2.31
C GLN A 105 14.13 -3.31 -1.25
N ARG A 106 13.12 -2.49 -1.56
CA ARG A 106 12.04 -2.21 -0.62
C ARG A 106 11.14 -3.44 -0.47
N SER A 107 10.92 -3.85 0.78
CA SER A 107 9.94 -4.88 1.13
C SER A 107 8.62 -4.25 1.54
N PHE A 108 7.52 -4.69 0.94
CA PHE A 108 6.14 -4.30 1.29
C PHE A 108 5.46 -5.25 2.29
N GLY A 109 6.16 -6.33 2.68
CA GLY A 109 5.73 -7.19 3.80
C GLY A 109 5.78 -6.44 5.13
N ARG A 110 5.36 -7.10 6.22
CA ARG A 110 5.42 -6.56 7.58
C ARG A 110 6.49 -7.26 8.40
N ARG A 111 7.20 -6.51 9.24
CA ARG A 111 8.20 -7.03 10.20
C ARG A 111 9.29 -7.88 9.55
N GLN A 112 9.63 -7.59 8.30
CA GLN A 112 10.70 -8.26 7.59
C GLN A 112 12.05 -7.69 8.00
N LYS A 113 13.07 -8.55 8.01
CA LYS A 113 14.45 -8.18 8.30
C LYS A 113 15.28 -8.36 7.02
N MET A 114 15.75 -7.26 6.47
CA MET A 114 16.58 -7.22 5.26
C MET A 114 18.04 -7.03 5.68
N GLU A 115 18.80 -8.12 5.65
CA GLU A 115 20.20 -8.15 6.06
C GLU A 115 21.09 -8.44 4.85
N GLU A 116 22.00 -7.52 4.57
CA GLU A 116 23.01 -7.65 3.52
C GLU A 116 24.32 -8.16 4.15
N PRO A 117 24.89 -9.28 3.70
CA PRO A 117 26.12 -9.85 4.28
C PRO A 117 27.29 -8.86 4.34
N ALA A 118 27.46 -8.02 3.31
CA ALA A 118 28.53 -7.02 3.25
C ALA A 118 28.50 -6.01 4.42
N HIS A 119 27.34 -5.80 5.05
CA HIS A 119 27.23 -4.91 6.23
C HIS A 119 27.85 -5.51 7.49
N ARG A 120 28.05 -6.84 7.52
CA ARG A 120 28.58 -7.58 8.67
C ARG A 120 30.07 -7.86 8.57
N GLU A 121 30.66 -7.84 7.37
CA GLU A 121 32.09 -8.11 7.14
C GLU A 121 33.00 -7.20 7.98
N ARG A 122 32.72 -5.89 8.03
CA ARG A 122 33.50 -4.95 8.86
C ARG A 122 33.43 -5.19 10.37
N LEU A 123 32.46 -5.95 10.86
CA LEU A 123 32.43 -6.34 12.27
C LEU A 123 33.40 -7.51 12.55
N LEU A 124 33.71 -8.31 11.53
CA LEU A 124 34.56 -9.50 11.63
C LEU A 124 36.05 -9.19 11.42
N ASP A 125 36.38 -8.01 10.90
CA ASP A 125 37.74 -7.44 10.86
C ASP A 125 38.20 -6.97 12.26
N VAL A 126 37.95 -7.76 13.29
CA VAL A 126 38.66 -7.62 14.56
C VAL A 126 40.02 -8.21 14.30
N ASP A 127 41.00 -7.34 13.99
CA ASP A 127 42.40 -7.69 13.94
C ASP A 127 42.72 -8.54 15.18
N CYS A 128 42.91 -9.84 14.96
CA CYS A 128 43.70 -10.67 15.86
C CYS A 128 45.12 -10.11 15.78
N LEU A 129 45.39 -9.05 16.55
CA LEU A 129 46.74 -8.63 16.83
C LEU A 129 47.42 -9.79 17.56
N VAL A 130 48.29 -10.43 16.79
CA VAL A 130 49.28 -11.43 17.19
C VAL A 130 50.22 -10.84 18.25
#